data_AF-A0A9P8EZ02-F1
#
_entry.id   AF-A0A9P8EZ02-F1
#
_cell.length_a   1.000
_cell.length_b   1.000
_cell.length_c   1.000
_cell.angle_alpha   90.00
_cell.angle_beta   90.00
_cell.angle_gamma   90.00
#
_symmetry.space_group_name_H-M   'P 1'
#
loop_
_entity.id
_entity.type
_entity.pdbx_description
1 polymer ?
#
loop_
_entity_poly.entity_id
_entity_poly.type
_entity_poly.pdbx_seq_one_letter_code
_entity_poly.pdbx_strand_id
1 'polypeptide(L)'
;MVNSTQTSGPLQALSGYVASYGWGPLLSVSRSTVLSLLSRIQIGHLGVTDVDGRASTYGHKQVVNGSSEKSVYSLPNVVLTVHKDVFWVRMLLFADMGFAESYMLGEVSCSDLTEFFRLFILNRAHLSNGSTLTSNLSGKLSYLLRKTNTLTTARLNIAAHYDISNDMFAAFLSPDMTYSCPIWLPKSDPQSSEETLEQAQMRKLRRFITNAKIKQDDHVLEIGTGWGSFAIL
;
A
#
# COMPACT_ATOMS: atom_id res chain seq x y z
N MET A 1 -41.74 28.31 23.20
CA MET A 1 -41.35 28.79 21.87
C MET A 1 -40.30 29.87 22.03
N VAL A 2 -39.02 29.53 21.86
CA VAL A 2 -37.94 30.51 21.71
C VAL A 2 -37.22 30.11 20.43
N ASN A 3 -37.35 30.98 19.42
CA ASN A 3 -36.88 30.77 18.06
C ASN A 3 -35.34 30.78 18.04
N SER A 4 -34.75 29.68 17.58
CA SER A 4 -33.34 29.58 17.23
C SER A 4 -33.12 30.15 15.82
N THR A 5 -32.80 31.43 15.71
CA THR A 5 -32.30 32.01 14.45
C THR A 5 -30.81 31.67 14.29
N GLN A 6 -30.53 30.66 13.45
CA GLN A 6 -29.23 30.43 12.85
C GLN A 6 -28.82 31.68 12.05
N THR A 7 -27.76 32.36 12.47
CA THR A 7 -27.07 33.34 11.63
C THR A 7 -26.08 32.59 10.74
N SER A 8 -26.54 32.20 9.55
CA SER A 8 -25.70 31.69 8.47
C SER A 8 -24.80 32.82 7.94
N GLY A 9 -23.51 32.78 8.25
CA GLY A 9 -22.55 33.81 7.87
C GLY A 9 -22.14 33.77 6.39
N PRO A 10 -21.83 34.92 5.77
CA PRO A 10 -21.39 35.00 4.36
C PRO A 10 -20.10 34.21 4.07
N LEU A 11 -19.29 33.92 5.08
CA LEU A 11 -18.08 33.11 4.97
C LEU A 11 -18.37 31.61 4.74
N GLN A 12 -19.48 31.07 5.28
CA GLN A 12 -19.90 29.70 4.98
C GLN A 12 -20.43 29.59 3.55
N ALA A 13 -21.20 30.58 3.08
CA ALA A 13 -21.66 30.64 1.70
C ALA A 13 -20.50 30.78 0.70
N LEU A 14 -19.50 31.62 0.99
CA LEU A 14 -18.27 31.73 0.20
C LEU A 14 -17.43 30.46 0.19
N SER A 15 -17.33 29.75 1.33
CA SER A 15 -16.66 28.44 1.39
C SER A 15 -17.38 27.37 0.55
N GLY A 16 -18.72 27.38 0.54
CA GLY A 16 -19.53 26.48 -0.30
C GLY A 16 -19.49 26.83 -1.80
N TYR A 17 -19.37 28.12 -2.13
CA TYR A 17 -19.23 28.61 -3.50
C TYR A 17 -17.85 28.33 -4.09
N VAL A 18 -16.77 28.65 -3.37
CA VAL A 18 -15.39 28.39 -3.85
C VAL A 18 -15.11 26.88 -3.89
N ALA A 19 -15.65 26.11 -2.94
CA ALA A 19 -15.52 24.65 -2.96
C ALA A 19 -16.30 23.99 -4.11
N SER A 20 -17.51 24.47 -4.46
CA SER A 20 -18.32 23.83 -5.51
C SER A 20 -17.87 24.15 -6.93
N TYR A 21 -17.43 25.39 -7.22
CA TYR A 21 -16.95 25.77 -8.56
C TYR A 21 -15.53 25.26 -8.86
N GLY A 22 -14.67 25.14 -7.84
CA GLY A 22 -13.31 24.62 -8.01
C GLY A 22 -13.23 23.10 -8.12
N TRP A 23 -14.22 22.37 -7.56
CA TRP A 23 -14.18 20.92 -7.46
C TRP A 23 -14.22 20.21 -8.81
N GLY A 24 -15.15 20.59 -9.69
CA GLY A 24 -15.28 19.98 -11.02
C GLY A 24 -14.01 20.08 -11.87
N PRO A 25 -13.44 21.29 -12.04
CA PRO A 25 -12.16 21.47 -12.74
C PRO A 25 -11.00 20.73 -12.08
N LEU A 26 -10.87 20.80 -10.75
CA LEU A 26 -9.81 20.11 -10.01
C LEU A 26 -9.88 18.60 -10.20
N LEU A 27 -11.08 18.03 -10.10
CA LEU A 27 -11.33 16.62 -10.33
C LEU A 27 -10.96 16.21 -11.75
N SER A 28 -11.43 16.95 -12.76
CA SER A 28 -11.16 16.68 -14.17
C SER A 28 -9.66 16.69 -14.49
N VAL A 29 -8.93 17.70 -13.98
CA VAL A 29 -7.48 17.79 -14.12
C VAL A 29 -6.79 16.63 -13.40
N SER A 30 -7.17 16.37 -12.14
CA SER A 30 -6.56 15.31 -11.33
C SER A 30 -6.70 13.94 -11.99
N ARG A 31 -7.92 13.61 -12.42
CA ARG A 31 -8.21 12.39 -13.16
C ARG A 31 -7.37 12.30 -14.42
N SER A 32 -7.39 13.33 -15.27
CA SER A 32 -6.66 13.33 -16.55
C SER A 32 -5.15 13.17 -16.35
N THR A 33 -4.57 13.83 -15.35
CA THR A 33 -3.16 13.70 -15.01
C THR A 33 -2.81 12.30 -14.50
N VAL A 34 -3.61 11.74 -13.59
CA VAL A 34 -3.37 10.38 -13.07
C VAL A 34 -3.50 9.35 -14.19
N LEU A 35 -4.55 9.41 -15.01
CA LEU A 35 -4.73 8.50 -16.13
C LEU A 35 -3.62 8.63 -17.18
N SER A 36 -3.11 9.84 -17.44
CA SER A 36 -1.96 10.06 -18.32
C SER A 36 -0.65 9.49 -17.75
N LEU A 37 -0.53 9.38 -16.42
CA LEU A 37 0.59 8.68 -15.79
C LEU A 37 0.43 7.17 -15.95
N LEU A 38 -0.76 6.63 -15.68
CA LEU A 38 -1.07 5.21 -15.84
C LEU A 38 -0.89 4.73 -17.29
N SER A 39 -1.12 5.60 -18.29
CA SER A 39 -0.87 5.26 -19.70
C SER A 39 0.60 4.99 -20.04
N ARG A 40 1.53 5.23 -19.12
CA ARG A 40 2.95 4.89 -19.26
C ARG A 40 3.28 3.47 -18.79
N ILE A 41 2.31 2.71 -18.29
CA ILE A 41 2.48 1.29 -17.94
C ILE A 41 2.82 0.51 -19.22
N GLN A 42 3.91 -0.24 -19.19
CA GLN A 42 4.40 -1.07 -20.29
C GLN A 42 4.33 -2.56 -19.97
N ILE A 43 4.63 -2.94 -18.73
CA ILE A 43 4.72 -4.33 -18.27
C ILE A 43 3.46 -4.67 -17.47
N GLY A 44 2.74 -5.73 -17.86
CA GLY A 44 1.48 -6.14 -17.21
C GLY A 44 0.25 -5.38 -17.71
N HIS A 45 -0.87 -5.58 -17.00
CA HIS A 45 -2.19 -5.06 -17.38
C HIS A 45 -2.91 -4.42 -16.19
N LEU A 46 -3.41 -3.21 -16.38
CA LEU A 46 -4.27 -2.49 -15.44
C LEU A 46 -5.57 -2.09 -16.13
N GLY A 47 -6.67 -2.67 -15.68
CA GLY A 47 -8.02 -2.14 -15.94
C GLY A 47 -8.40 -1.12 -14.86
N VAL A 48 -9.03 -0.03 -15.26
CA VAL A 48 -9.63 0.95 -14.36
C VAL A 48 -11.08 1.15 -14.76
N THR A 49 -12.00 0.84 -13.86
CA THR A 49 -13.43 1.15 -13.98
C THR A 49 -13.73 2.38 -13.12
N ASP A 50 -14.22 3.44 -13.75
CA ASP A 50 -14.55 4.69 -13.08
C ASP A 50 -15.97 4.68 -12.49
N VAL A 51 -16.31 5.71 -11.72
CA VAL A 51 -17.62 5.84 -11.05
C VAL A 51 -18.80 5.86 -12.01
N ASP A 52 -18.59 6.35 -13.24
CA ASP A 52 -19.59 6.41 -14.31
C ASP A 52 -19.65 5.12 -15.14
N GLY A 53 -18.91 4.08 -14.73
CA GLY A 53 -18.82 2.80 -15.43
C GLY A 53 -17.87 2.81 -16.63
N ARG A 54 -17.22 3.94 -16.95
CA ARG A 54 -16.23 3.97 -18.02
C ARG A 54 -15.04 3.10 -17.66
N ALA A 55 -14.71 2.18 -18.54
CA ALA A 55 -13.53 1.33 -18.42
C ALA A 55 -12.38 1.90 -19.26
N SER A 56 -11.18 1.89 -18.69
CA SER A 56 -9.93 2.19 -19.38
C SER A 56 -8.91 1.10 -19.07
N THR A 57 -7.99 0.88 -19.99
CA THR A 57 -6.98 -0.18 -19.86
C THR A 57 -5.61 0.39 -20.17
N TYR A 58 -4.63 -0.02 -19.38
CA TYR A 58 -3.24 0.39 -19.48
C TYR A 58 -2.30 -0.82 -19.48
N GLY A 59 -1.18 -0.70 -20.18
CA GLY A 59 -0.26 -1.83 -20.43
C GLY A 59 -0.74 -2.76 -21.54
N HIS A 60 -0.01 -3.87 -21.71
CA HIS A 60 -0.30 -4.87 -22.75
C HIS A 60 -0.87 -6.12 -22.11
N LYS A 61 -2.02 -6.58 -22.62
CA LYS A 61 -2.55 -7.91 -22.30
C LYS A 61 -1.72 -8.95 -23.06
N GLN A 62 -0.53 -9.29 -22.56
CA GLN A 62 0.10 -10.54 -22.98
C GLN A 62 -0.65 -11.68 -22.30
N VAL A 63 -1.37 -12.46 -23.09
CA VAL A 63 -1.94 -13.74 -22.68
C VAL A 63 -0.76 -14.66 -22.44
N VAL A 64 -0.32 -14.76 -21.18
CA VAL A 64 0.58 -15.83 -20.78
C VAL A 64 -0.25 -17.11 -20.80
N ASN A 65 -0.15 -17.89 -21.88
CA ASN A 65 -0.63 -19.26 -21.90
C ASN A 65 0.23 -20.07 -20.91
N GLY A 66 -0.22 -20.18 -19.66
CA GLY A 66 0.46 -21.00 -18.67
C GLY A 66 -0.10 -20.79 -17.27
N SER A 67 -0.66 -21.88 -16.71
CA SER A 67 -1.02 -22.13 -15.30
C SER A 67 -1.69 -20.98 -14.53
N SER A 68 -2.91 -21.23 -14.03
CA SER A 68 -3.70 -20.34 -13.17
C SER A 68 -3.07 -20.01 -11.79
N GLU A 69 -1.84 -20.43 -11.53
CA GLU A 69 -1.13 -20.16 -10.29
C GLU A 69 -0.44 -18.80 -10.32
N LYS A 70 -0.69 -17.99 -9.28
CA LYS A 70 0.00 -16.71 -9.07
C LYS A 70 1.49 -16.98 -8.84
N SER A 71 2.34 -16.34 -9.64
CA SER A 71 3.78 -16.53 -9.57
C SER A 71 4.50 -15.21 -9.74
N VAL A 72 5.63 -15.04 -9.06
CA VAL A 72 6.52 -13.87 -9.23
C VAL A 72 7.07 -13.77 -10.66
N TYR A 73 6.86 -14.79 -11.49
CA TYR A 73 7.24 -14.81 -12.90
C TYR A 73 6.10 -14.50 -13.88
N SER A 74 4.83 -14.50 -13.47
CA SER A 74 3.71 -14.18 -14.36
C SER A 74 3.51 -12.66 -14.47
N LEU A 75 2.98 -12.14 -15.58
CA LEU A 75 2.73 -10.70 -15.66
C LEU A 75 1.53 -10.29 -14.77
N PRO A 76 1.63 -9.17 -14.02
CA PRO A 76 0.53 -8.70 -13.17
C PRO A 76 -0.68 -8.31 -14.03
N ASN A 77 -1.87 -8.73 -13.60
CA ASN A 77 -3.14 -8.37 -14.19
C ASN A 77 -4.09 -7.91 -13.09
N VAL A 78 -4.46 -6.64 -13.13
CA VAL A 78 -5.16 -5.97 -12.02
C VAL A 78 -6.34 -5.17 -12.55
N VAL A 79 -7.43 -5.17 -11.80
CA VAL A 79 -8.57 -4.29 -12.02
C VAL A 79 -8.74 -3.39 -10.81
N LEU A 80 -8.77 -2.10 -11.05
CA LEU A 80 -9.06 -1.06 -10.09
C LEU A 80 -10.48 -0.54 -10.35
N THR A 81 -11.32 -0.50 -9.32
CA THR A 81 -12.68 0.06 -9.43
C THR A 81 -12.80 1.26 -8.53
N VAL A 82 -13.05 2.43 -9.13
CA VAL A 82 -13.23 3.69 -8.42
C VAL A 82 -14.70 3.82 -8.04
N HIS A 83 -14.95 3.99 -6.75
CA HIS A 83 -16.29 4.14 -6.19
C HIS A 83 -16.64 5.60 -5.91
N LYS A 84 -15.64 6.44 -5.66
CA LYS A 84 -15.82 7.88 -5.42
C LYS A 84 -14.74 8.70 -6.12
N ASP A 85 -15.16 9.75 -6.81
CA ASP A 85 -14.30 10.65 -7.58
C ASP A 85 -13.17 11.33 -6.79
N VAL A 86 -13.37 11.52 -5.48
CA VAL A 86 -12.35 12.07 -4.58
C VAL A 86 -11.02 11.28 -4.62
N PHE A 87 -11.08 10.00 -4.99
CA PHE A 87 -9.91 9.15 -5.26
C PHE A 87 -8.90 9.83 -6.20
N TRP A 88 -9.38 10.42 -7.31
CA TRP A 88 -8.49 11.02 -8.31
C TRP A 88 -7.72 12.23 -7.76
N VAL A 89 -8.38 13.04 -6.92
CA VAL A 89 -7.76 14.19 -6.27
C VAL A 89 -6.74 13.73 -5.22
N ARG A 90 -7.06 12.71 -4.42
CA ARG A 90 -6.14 12.11 -3.44
C ARG A 90 -4.91 11.51 -4.11
N MET A 91 -5.08 10.79 -5.21
CA MET A 91 -3.99 10.24 -6.01
C MET A 91 -3.06 11.34 -6.54
N LEU A 92 -3.60 12.44 -7.05
CA LEU A 92 -2.78 13.55 -7.55
C LEU A 92 -1.96 14.22 -6.44
N LEU A 93 -2.60 14.50 -5.29
CA LEU A 93 -1.99 15.30 -4.22
C LEU A 93 -1.07 14.49 -3.29
N PHE A 94 -1.43 13.23 -3.03
CA PHE A 94 -0.82 12.40 -2.00
C PHE A 94 -0.29 11.06 -2.52
N ALA A 95 -0.37 10.79 -3.83
CA ALA A 95 0.22 9.62 -4.47
C ALA A 95 -0.10 8.28 -3.75
N ASP A 96 0.92 7.60 -3.23
CA ASP A 96 0.83 6.34 -2.50
C ASP A 96 0.00 6.42 -1.22
N MET A 97 0.17 7.49 -0.43
CA MET A 97 -0.68 7.77 0.72
C MET A 97 -2.13 8.04 0.30
N GLY A 98 -2.30 8.76 -0.81
CA GLY A 98 -3.63 9.03 -1.39
C GLY A 98 -4.35 7.74 -1.78
N PHE A 99 -3.62 6.79 -2.38
CA PHE A 99 -4.14 5.45 -2.67
C PHE A 99 -4.52 4.70 -1.39
N ALA A 100 -3.62 4.63 -0.41
CA ALA A 100 -3.82 3.86 0.82
C ALA A 100 -5.06 4.34 1.59
N GLU A 101 -5.19 5.66 1.80
CA GLU A 101 -6.36 6.24 2.46
C GLU A 101 -7.64 5.99 1.66
N SER A 102 -7.60 6.15 0.34
CA SER A 102 -8.78 5.91 -0.52
C SER A 102 -9.22 4.44 -0.45
N TYR A 103 -8.28 3.50 -0.40
CA TYR A 103 -8.58 2.07 -0.27
C TYR A 103 -9.20 1.78 1.10
N MET A 104 -8.61 2.31 2.19
CA MET A 104 -9.14 2.14 3.55
C MET A 104 -10.54 2.76 3.73
N LEU A 105 -10.81 3.88 3.06
CA LEU A 105 -12.11 4.57 3.09
C LEU A 105 -13.15 3.99 2.10
N GLY A 106 -12.80 2.94 1.35
CA GLY A 106 -13.68 2.31 0.36
C GLY A 106 -14.01 3.22 -0.83
N GLU A 107 -13.17 4.21 -1.12
CA GLU A 107 -13.29 5.11 -2.27
C GLU A 107 -12.80 4.44 -3.56
N VAL A 108 -11.95 3.42 -3.42
CA VAL A 108 -11.45 2.58 -4.49
C VAL A 108 -11.31 1.13 -3.99
N SER A 109 -11.54 0.16 -4.88
CA SER A 109 -11.22 -1.25 -4.65
C SER A 109 -10.25 -1.76 -5.71
N CYS A 110 -9.54 -2.82 -5.36
CA CYS A 110 -8.53 -3.44 -6.20
C CYS A 110 -8.71 -4.96 -6.17
N SER A 111 -8.65 -5.60 -7.34
CA SER A 111 -8.79 -7.05 -7.46
C SER A 111 -7.70 -7.83 -6.72
N ASP A 112 -6.48 -7.28 -6.67
CA ASP A 112 -5.34 -7.86 -5.98
C ASP A 112 -4.31 -6.77 -5.67
N LEU A 113 -4.15 -6.42 -4.39
CA LEU A 113 -3.21 -5.39 -3.95
C LEU A 113 -1.74 -5.78 -4.20
N THR A 114 -1.40 -7.07 -4.07
CA THR A 114 -0.04 -7.55 -4.27
C THR A 114 0.36 -7.38 -5.72
N GLU A 115 -0.48 -7.83 -6.66
CA GLU A 115 -0.24 -7.65 -8.09
C GLU A 115 -0.32 -6.17 -8.50
N PHE A 116 -1.15 -5.36 -7.84
CA PHE A 116 -1.17 -3.91 -8.04
C PHE A 116 0.19 -3.30 -7.74
N PHE A 117 0.74 -3.49 -6.54
CA PHE A 117 2.05 -2.92 -6.20
C PHE A 117 3.17 -3.51 -7.06
N ARG A 118 3.09 -4.81 -7.39
CA ARG A 118 4.04 -5.45 -8.30
C ARG A 118 4.04 -4.82 -9.69
N LEU A 119 2.87 -4.46 -10.23
CA LEU A 119 2.74 -3.71 -11.48
C LEU A 119 3.53 -2.39 -11.42
N PHE A 120 3.39 -1.61 -10.34
CA PHE A 120 4.14 -0.35 -10.18
C PHE A 120 5.64 -0.57 -10.01
N ILE A 121 6.06 -1.62 -9.29
CA ILE A 121 7.48 -1.97 -9.11
C ILE A 121 8.12 -2.30 -10.47
N LEU A 122 7.47 -3.13 -11.29
CA LEU A 122 7.96 -3.49 -12.62
C LEU A 122 8.01 -2.29 -13.56
N ASN A 123 7.07 -1.34 -13.43
CA ASN A 123 7.01 -0.14 -14.25
C ASN A 123 7.70 1.09 -13.63
N ARG A 124 8.49 0.92 -12.55
CA ARG A 124 9.07 2.03 -11.79
C ARG A 124 9.82 3.03 -12.68
N ALA A 125 10.57 2.56 -13.66
CA ALA A 125 11.36 3.41 -14.55
C ALA A 125 10.46 4.26 -15.46
N HIS A 126 9.36 3.69 -15.97
CA HIS A 126 8.41 4.35 -16.86
C HIS A 126 7.50 5.35 -16.13
N LEU A 127 7.22 5.09 -14.85
CA LEU A 127 6.39 5.92 -14.00
C LEU A 127 7.19 6.99 -13.22
N SER A 128 8.51 6.79 -13.04
CA SER A 128 9.39 7.70 -12.28
C SER A 128 9.48 9.11 -12.85
N ASN A 129 9.27 9.31 -14.16
CA ASN A 129 9.24 10.65 -14.78
C ASN A 129 7.94 11.43 -14.49
N GLY A 130 6.95 10.85 -13.84
CA GLY A 130 5.81 11.59 -13.28
C GLY A 130 6.13 12.25 -11.93
N SER A 131 7.22 11.81 -11.28
CA SER A 131 7.60 12.25 -9.95
C SER A 131 8.08 13.70 -9.91
N THR A 132 8.65 14.30 -10.95
CA THR A 132 9.28 15.64 -10.83
C THR A 132 8.26 16.76 -10.57
N LEU A 133 7.03 16.65 -11.07
CA LEU A 133 5.96 17.64 -10.81
C LEU A 133 5.18 17.30 -9.52
N THR A 134 4.85 16.02 -9.30
CA THR A 134 4.11 15.58 -8.11
C THR A 134 4.97 15.58 -6.85
N SER A 135 6.26 15.24 -6.90
CA SER A 135 7.17 15.25 -5.73
C SER A 135 7.47 16.65 -5.21
N ASN A 136 7.58 17.64 -6.09
CA ASN A 136 7.81 19.03 -5.69
C ASN A 136 6.56 19.66 -5.07
N LEU A 137 5.37 19.29 -5.58
CA LEU A 137 4.10 19.74 -5.03
C LEU A 137 3.72 18.98 -3.76
N SER A 138 3.86 17.65 -3.75
CA SER A 138 3.58 16.78 -2.60
C SER A 138 4.58 17.01 -1.48
N GLY A 139 5.85 17.29 -1.77
CA GLY A 139 6.86 17.68 -0.77
C GLY A 139 6.51 18.99 -0.08
N LYS A 140 6.06 20.00 -0.85
CA LYS A 140 5.62 21.31 -0.32
C LYS A 140 4.28 21.21 0.42
N LEU A 141 3.31 20.47 -0.11
CA LEU A 141 2.01 20.25 0.51
C LEU A 141 2.15 19.42 1.79
N SER A 142 2.93 18.34 1.76
CA SER A 142 3.26 17.55 2.95
C SER A 142 4.07 18.38 3.96
N TYR A 143 4.94 19.29 3.53
CA TYR A 143 5.62 20.22 4.44
C TYR A 143 4.66 21.23 5.09
N LEU A 144 3.70 21.77 4.33
CA LEU A 144 2.65 22.65 4.83
C LEU A 144 1.69 21.93 5.79
N LEU A 145 1.26 20.71 5.45
CA LEU A 145 0.43 19.86 6.30
C LEU A 145 1.17 19.37 7.56
N ARG A 146 2.49 19.13 7.45
CA ARG A 146 3.36 18.87 8.61
C ARG A 146 3.58 20.10 9.49
N LYS A 147 3.52 21.33 8.94
CA LYS A 147 3.54 22.56 9.73
C LYS A 147 2.27 22.77 10.54
N THR A 148 1.14 22.18 10.13
CA THR A 148 -0.12 22.19 10.86
C THR A 148 -0.26 21.02 11.85
N ASN A 149 0.85 20.52 12.39
CA ASN A 149 0.84 19.45 13.41
C ASN A 149 0.35 20.01 14.75
N THR A 150 -0.96 20.19 14.86
CA THR A 150 -1.63 20.65 16.08
C THR A 150 -1.63 19.53 17.12
N LEU A 151 -1.74 19.87 18.41
CA LEU A 151 -1.91 18.88 19.49
C LEU A 151 -3.08 17.92 19.23
N THR A 152 -4.11 18.35 18.50
CA THR A 152 -5.26 17.53 18.10
C THR A 152 -4.87 16.50 17.04
N THR A 153 -4.13 16.89 16.00
CA THR A 153 -3.60 15.97 14.98
C THR A 153 -2.60 14.99 15.57
N ALA A 154 -1.72 15.45 16.47
CA ALA A 154 -0.79 14.59 17.19
C ALA A 154 -1.53 13.54 18.05
N ARG A 155 -2.62 13.93 18.74
CA ARG A 155 -3.45 12.98 19.49
C ARG A 155 -4.20 11.99 18.59
N LEU A 156 -4.69 12.41 17.43
CA LEU A 156 -5.29 11.51 16.44
C LEU A 156 -4.26 10.53 15.86
N ASN A 157 -3.03 11.01 15.61
CA ASN A 157 -1.92 10.15 15.18
C ASN A 157 -1.48 9.16 16.26
N ILE A 158 -1.52 9.56 17.55
CA ILE A 158 -1.25 8.69 18.69
C ILE A 158 -2.40 7.70 18.92
N ALA A 159 -3.66 8.12 18.74
CA ALA A 159 -4.81 7.21 18.79
C ALA A 159 -4.84 6.22 17.61
N ALA A 160 -4.25 6.60 16.48
CA ALA A 160 -3.98 5.71 15.35
C ALA A 160 -2.73 4.83 15.56
N HIS A 161 -1.95 5.08 16.63
CA HIS A 161 -0.93 4.14 17.07
C HIS A 161 -1.67 2.99 17.75
N TYR A 162 -1.91 1.93 16.96
CA TYR A 162 -2.46 0.69 17.47
C TYR A 162 -1.59 0.22 18.64
N ASP A 163 -2.23 -0.02 19.78
CA ASP A 163 -1.67 -0.86 20.83
C ASP A 163 -1.76 -2.30 20.28
N ILE A 164 -0.81 -2.66 19.41
CA ILE A 164 -0.83 -3.94 18.68
C ILE A 164 -0.44 -5.02 19.68
N SER A 165 -1.42 -5.83 20.09
CA SER A 165 -1.20 -6.92 21.05
C SER A 165 -0.44 -8.10 20.44
N ASN A 166 0.17 -8.91 21.30
CA ASN A 166 0.73 -10.21 20.91
C ASN A 166 -0.32 -11.12 20.27
N ASP A 167 -1.59 -11.01 20.67
CA ASP A 167 -2.68 -11.80 20.10
C ASP A 167 -2.89 -11.49 18.62
N MET A 168 -2.74 -10.23 18.21
CA MET A 168 -2.78 -9.86 16.80
C MET A 168 -1.66 -10.56 16.03
N PHE A 169 -0.42 -10.50 16.53
CA PHE A 169 0.72 -11.16 15.86
C PHE A 169 0.55 -12.68 15.82
N ALA A 170 0.12 -13.28 16.93
CA ALA A 170 -0.12 -14.72 17.02
C ALA A 170 -1.21 -15.21 16.05
N ALA A 171 -2.11 -14.32 15.60
CA ALA A 171 -3.14 -14.68 14.63
C ALA A 171 -2.61 -14.98 13.22
N PHE A 172 -1.40 -14.53 12.87
CA PHE A 172 -0.83 -14.72 11.53
C PHE A 172 0.64 -15.16 11.49
N LEU A 173 1.37 -15.10 12.60
CA LEU A 173 2.72 -15.67 12.71
C LEU A 173 2.68 -17.16 13.01
N SER A 174 3.81 -17.84 12.80
CA SER A 174 4.03 -19.19 13.33
C SER A 174 4.19 -19.16 14.86
N PRO A 175 4.05 -20.31 15.54
CA PRO A 175 4.09 -20.38 17.01
C PRO A 175 5.36 -19.81 17.66
N ASP A 176 6.47 -19.76 16.93
CA ASP A 176 7.74 -19.16 17.35
C ASP A 176 7.74 -17.62 17.32
N MET A 177 6.64 -16.98 16.91
CA MET A 177 6.43 -15.52 16.85
C MET A 177 7.48 -14.78 16.00
N THR A 178 8.09 -15.48 15.05
CA THR A 178 9.16 -14.92 14.23
C THR A 178 8.60 -13.98 13.15
N TYR A 179 8.66 -12.68 13.41
CA TYR A 179 8.24 -11.64 12.46
C TYR A 179 9.37 -11.21 11.51
N SER A 180 9.87 -12.16 10.70
CA SER A 180 10.86 -11.91 9.65
C SER A 180 10.69 -12.90 8.49
N CYS A 181 11.38 -12.67 7.37
CA CYS A 181 11.23 -13.50 6.18
C CYS A 181 11.72 -14.95 6.44
N PRO A 182 10.90 -15.97 6.18
CA PRO A 182 11.32 -17.37 6.28
C PRO A 182 12.17 -17.79 5.07
N ILE A 183 12.80 -18.98 5.16
CA ILE A 183 13.45 -19.62 4.01
C ILE A 183 12.64 -20.86 3.63
N TRP A 184 11.81 -20.73 2.60
CA TRP A 184 11.01 -21.83 2.03
C TRP A 184 11.87 -22.82 1.26
N LEU A 185 11.39 -24.07 1.18
CA LEU A 185 11.91 -25.06 0.25
C LEU A 185 11.76 -24.59 -1.20
N PRO A 186 12.70 -24.97 -2.08
CA PRO A 186 12.53 -24.78 -3.52
C PRO A 186 11.24 -25.44 -4.00
N LYS A 187 10.54 -24.83 -4.96
CA LYS A 187 9.30 -25.40 -5.53
C LYS A 187 9.51 -26.75 -6.24
N SER A 188 10.75 -27.09 -6.58
CA SER A 188 11.13 -28.40 -7.11
C SER A 188 11.15 -29.50 -6.04
N ASP A 189 11.15 -29.15 -4.76
CA ASP A 189 11.09 -30.10 -3.66
C ASP A 189 9.65 -30.63 -3.52
N PRO A 190 9.42 -31.96 -3.53
CA PRO A 190 8.10 -32.55 -3.36
C PRO A 190 7.40 -32.15 -2.05
N GLN A 191 8.15 -31.78 -1.01
CA GLN A 191 7.59 -31.36 0.28
C GLN A 191 7.22 -29.88 0.32
N SER A 192 7.58 -29.09 -0.70
CA SER A 192 7.37 -27.63 -0.71
C SER A 192 5.91 -27.20 -0.71
N SER A 193 4.98 -28.06 -1.15
CA SER A 193 3.54 -27.78 -1.12
C SER A 193 2.89 -27.97 0.25
N GLU A 194 3.51 -28.76 1.13
CA GLU A 194 2.99 -29.08 2.47
C GLU A 194 3.80 -28.38 3.58
N GLU A 195 4.82 -27.62 3.20
CA GLU A 195 5.67 -26.92 4.14
C GLU A 195 4.90 -25.85 4.92
N THR A 196 5.02 -25.89 6.23
CA THR A 196 4.48 -24.90 7.16
C THR A 196 5.39 -23.67 7.28
N LEU A 197 4.81 -22.54 7.68
CA LEU A 197 5.57 -21.33 7.99
C LEU A 197 6.62 -21.58 9.09
N GLU A 198 6.27 -22.36 10.11
CA GLU A 198 7.17 -22.71 11.21
C GLU A 198 8.40 -23.48 10.72
N GLN A 199 8.22 -24.48 9.85
CA GLN A 199 9.34 -25.21 9.24
C GLN A 199 10.24 -24.28 8.43
N ALA A 200 9.66 -23.35 7.68
CA ALA A 200 10.41 -22.38 6.89
C ALA A 200 11.16 -21.34 7.76
N GLN A 201 10.59 -20.93 8.90
CA GLN A 201 11.29 -20.10 9.89
C GLN A 201 12.43 -20.87 10.55
N MET A 202 12.18 -22.10 10.98
CA MET A 202 13.18 -22.97 11.60
C MET A 202 14.38 -23.21 10.67
N ARG A 203 14.13 -23.43 9.37
CA ARG A 203 15.19 -23.54 8.36
C ARG A 203 16.04 -22.27 8.28
N LYS A 204 15.40 -21.10 8.29
CA LYS A 204 16.12 -19.81 8.31
C LYS A 204 17.03 -19.70 9.52
N LEU A 205 16.53 -20.02 10.72
CA LEU A 205 17.31 -19.96 11.95
C LEU A 205 18.52 -20.91 11.91
N ARG A 206 18.32 -22.18 11.51
CA ARG A 206 19.42 -23.15 11.33
C ARG A 206 20.42 -22.71 10.24
N ARG A 207 19.95 -22.00 9.21
CA ARG A 207 20.81 -21.44 8.17
C ARG A 207 21.72 -20.35 8.73
N PHE A 208 21.25 -19.54 9.67
CA PHE A 208 22.11 -18.55 10.35
C PHE A 208 23.21 -19.23 11.17
N ILE A 209 22.88 -20.24 11.98
CA ILE A 209 23.87 -21.04 12.73
C ILE A 209 24.93 -21.61 11.79
N THR A 210 24.49 -22.24 10.71
CA THR A 210 25.37 -22.87 9.72
C THR A 210 26.27 -21.85 9.02
N ASN A 211 25.70 -20.74 8.54
CA ASN A 211 26.44 -19.71 7.80
C ASN A 211 27.44 -18.96 8.69
N ALA A 212 27.05 -18.68 9.94
CA ALA A 212 27.92 -18.03 10.93
C ALA A 212 28.94 -19.01 11.54
N LYS A 213 28.81 -20.32 11.26
CA LYS A 213 29.68 -21.40 11.76
C LYS A 213 29.74 -21.45 13.29
N ILE A 214 28.60 -21.19 13.93
CA ILE A 214 28.46 -21.18 15.39
C ILE A 214 28.77 -22.58 15.92
N LYS A 215 29.58 -22.63 16.96
CA LYS A 215 29.97 -23.83 17.70
C LYS A 215 29.43 -23.79 19.12
N GLN A 216 29.51 -24.94 19.79
CA GLN A 216 29.01 -25.10 21.15
C GLN A 216 29.70 -24.20 22.19
N ASP A 217 30.96 -23.82 21.93
CA ASP A 217 31.79 -22.98 22.80
C ASP A 217 31.71 -21.49 22.48
N ASP A 218 30.97 -21.11 21.43
CA ASP A 218 30.81 -19.70 21.05
C ASP A 218 29.81 -18.98 21.96
N HIS A 219 30.12 -17.71 22.26
CA HIS A 219 29.16 -16.78 22.87
C HIS A 219 28.54 -15.90 21.79
N VAL A 220 27.23 -15.99 21.62
CA VAL A 220 26.50 -15.35 20.52
C VAL A 220 25.75 -14.12 21.01
N LEU A 221 25.93 -12.98 20.30
CA LEU A 221 25.14 -11.77 20.49
C LEU A 221 24.14 -11.65 19.33
N GLU A 222 22.85 -11.66 19.66
CA GLU A 222 21.77 -11.34 18.71
C GLU A 222 21.25 -9.92 18.97
N ILE A 223 21.47 -9.01 18.02
CA ILE A 223 20.96 -7.64 18.09
C ILE A 223 19.55 -7.61 17.49
N GLY A 224 18.55 -7.36 18.34
CA GLY A 224 17.14 -7.36 17.92
C GLY A 224 16.51 -8.76 17.91
N THR A 225 16.57 -9.46 19.05
CA THR A 225 16.13 -10.86 19.21
C THR A 225 14.62 -11.11 19.03
N GLY A 226 13.80 -10.04 18.98
CA GLY A 226 12.35 -10.16 18.90
C GLY A 226 11.81 -10.97 20.10
N TRP A 227 11.09 -12.06 19.81
CA TRP A 227 10.58 -13.01 20.81
C TRP A 227 11.60 -14.08 21.24
N GLY A 228 12.85 -14.01 20.77
CA GLY A 228 13.91 -14.91 21.20
C GLY A 228 13.97 -16.25 20.47
N SER A 229 13.27 -16.40 19.34
CA SER A 229 13.21 -17.69 18.62
C SER A 229 14.58 -18.21 18.18
N PHE A 230 15.53 -17.34 17.85
CA PHE A 230 16.90 -17.74 17.54
C PHE A 230 17.72 -18.10 18.79
N ALA A 231 17.53 -17.37 19.89
CA ALA A 231 18.25 -17.59 21.14
C ALA A 231 17.81 -18.87 21.88
N ILE A 232 16.57 -19.32 21.69
CA ILE A 232 15.97 -20.50 22.35
C ILE A 232 16.19 -21.81 21.56
N LEU A 233 16.42 -21.70 20.25
CA LEU A 233 16.58 -22.82 19.31
C LEU A 233 17.62 -23.87 19.77
#